data_AF-A0A0C2XM09-F1
#
_entry.id   AF-A0A0C2XM09-F1
#
_cell.length_a   1.000
_cell.length_b   1.000
_cell.length_c   1.000
_cell.angle_alpha   90.00
_cell.angle_beta   90.00
_cell.angle_gamma   90.00
#
_symmetry.space_group_name_H-M   'P 1'
#
loop_
_entity.id
_entity.type
_entity.pdbx_description
1 polymer ?
#
loop_
_entity_poly.entity_id
_entity_poly.type
_entity_poly.pdbx_seq_one_letter_code
_entity_poly.pdbx_strand_id
1 'polypeptide(L)'
;MISLFRASLSSVQIPSEMKIELTDSERILCTLLDDCSKNLNNEENADVACRIAGGWVRDKLLGLQCNDIDVALSDIMGLRFAERLASFASERGADIGTIGKIAQNPDQSKHLETATLRIDDLDVDFVNLRNEEYASESRIPTQVTFGTPLQDALRRDITINSLFYNIHTRTVEDFTEKGLPDLRDGIIRTPLPPKETFLDDPLRILRCIRFAGRFGFTLVPEIEDAVKDPEIQEALVSKIARERVGVEIAKMLEGRDPLHSIRLLHALSLYDAVFTVLPKEIRVAFSNDVDSSERALASATILHALLAEDDRDLPQLHPLLFLAVKADPSCIPRLYLASILTPFANVTYTDKKKKLHPATEAVLRESLKLGTQNHYLDGIPSLFTASQILRDALGDSQQLENPSPRVAIGTLLRQKSVHNPHTGSHWTSSILFSLVQDLIPFYMVDKDQLNYPDAVEIIGRYDSFLKQIEELDLVRVADLRPLIDGRELLKVTGASKGGSWTGGLLARILEWQLENPAATKDACIEWLNDEKKAGRLSLTDDVPADPVSKRARTR
;
A
#
# COMPACT_ATOMS: atom_id res chain seq x y z
N MET A 1 28.31 -12.01 10.89
CA MET A 1 27.31 -11.71 9.85
C MET A 1 26.14 -12.66 10.04
N ILE A 2 24.91 -12.20 9.88
CA ILE A 2 23.69 -13.03 9.90
C ILE A 2 22.88 -12.79 8.61
N SER A 3 22.13 -13.79 8.15
CA SER A 3 21.27 -13.68 6.95
C SER A 3 19.87 -13.25 7.34
N LEU A 4 19.26 -12.37 6.55
CA LEU A 4 17.92 -11.82 6.81
C LEU A 4 16.87 -12.36 5.83
N PHE A 5 17.24 -13.03 4.73
CA PHE A 5 16.28 -13.58 3.77
C PHE A 5 15.45 -14.76 4.28
N ARG A 6 15.80 -15.36 5.42
CA ARG A 6 15.02 -16.45 6.04
C ARG A 6 13.59 -16.04 6.45
N ALA A 7 13.32 -14.73 6.50
CA ALA A 7 12.05 -14.21 6.98
C ALA A 7 10.89 -14.23 5.95
N SER A 8 11.14 -14.54 4.67
CA SER A 8 10.05 -14.60 3.65
C SER A 8 9.01 -15.67 3.99
N LEU A 9 7.73 -15.32 3.82
CA LEU A 9 6.63 -16.20 4.18
C LEU A 9 6.57 -17.41 3.24
N SER A 10 6.24 -18.57 3.80
CA SER A 10 6.00 -19.79 3.02
C SER A 10 4.86 -19.59 2.00
N SER A 11 4.91 -20.35 0.90
CA SER A 11 3.83 -20.39 -0.08
C SER A 11 2.47 -20.64 0.58
N VAL A 12 1.40 -20.14 -0.02
CA VAL A 12 0.04 -20.49 0.41
C VAL A 12 -0.10 -22.00 0.38
N GLN A 13 -0.75 -22.57 1.40
CA GLN A 13 -0.96 -24.00 1.47
C GLN A 13 -1.90 -24.43 0.34
N ILE A 14 -1.41 -25.33 -0.51
CA ILE A 14 -2.18 -25.88 -1.62
C ILE A 14 -2.89 -27.13 -1.11
N PRO A 15 -4.23 -27.23 -1.22
CA PRO A 15 -4.97 -28.42 -0.82
C PRO A 15 -4.52 -29.68 -1.58
N SER A 16 -4.54 -30.84 -0.92
CA SER A 16 -4.19 -32.12 -1.55
C SER A 16 -5.16 -32.49 -2.67
N GLU A 17 -6.43 -32.13 -2.52
CA GLU A 17 -7.45 -32.21 -3.56
C GLU A 17 -7.97 -30.81 -3.91
N MET A 18 -7.69 -30.33 -5.12
CA MET A 18 -8.24 -29.07 -5.62
C MET A 18 -9.67 -29.31 -6.16
N LYS A 19 -10.65 -29.18 -5.27
CA LYS A 19 -12.08 -29.28 -5.59
C LYS A 19 -12.80 -27.99 -5.17
N ILE A 20 -13.79 -27.58 -5.96
CA ILE A 20 -14.62 -26.42 -5.65
C ILE A 20 -15.81 -26.89 -4.81
N GLU A 21 -15.89 -26.38 -3.59
CA GLU A 21 -17.05 -26.52 -2.71
C GLU A 21 -17.86 -25.22 -2.72
N LEU A 22 -19.09 -25.31 -3.24
CA LEU A 22 -20.00 -24.16 -3.28
C LEU A 22 -20.66 -23.93 -1.91
N THR A 23 -20.70 -22.68 -1.47
CA THR A 23 -21.57 -22.23 -0.40
C THR A 23 -23.04 -22.34 -0.81
N ASP A 24 -23.96 -22.15 0.14
CA ASP A 24 -25.39 -22.17 -0.17
C ASP A 24 -25.78 -21.03 -1.12
N SER A 25 -25.31 -19.79 -0.86
CA SER A 25 -25.51 -18.64 -1.77
C SER A 25 -24.93 -18.92 -3.16
N GLU A 26 -23.72 -19.45 -3.23
CA GLU A 26 -23.08 -19.78 -4.52
C GLU A 26 -23.84 -20.87 -5.28
N ARG A 27 -24.40 -21.88 -4.58
CA ARG A 27 -25.22 -22.94 -5.16
C ARG A 27 -26.54 -22.42 -5.71
N ILE A 28 -27.19 -21.50 -5.00
CA ILE A 28 -28.40 -20.82 -5.44
C ILE A 28 -28.11 -20.02 -6.70
N LEU A 29 -27.07 -19.15 -6.67
CA LEU A 29 -26.62 -18.39 -7.83
C LEU A 29 -26.34 -19.29 -9.03
N CYS A 30 -25.56 -20.33 -8.81
CA CYS A 30 -25.20 -21.34 -9.79
C CYS A 30 -26.41 -22.01 -10.43
N THR A 31 -27.46 -22.29 -9.65
CA THR A 31 -28.69 -22.94 -10.14
C THR A 31 -29.53 -21.95 -10.93
N LEU A 32 -29.66 -20.72 -10.44
CA LEU A 32 -30.39 -19.65 -11.09
C LEU A 32 -29.79 -19.31 -12.46
N LEU A 33 -28.47 -19.19 -12.55
CA LEU A 33 -27.76 -18.91 -13.81
C LEU A 33 -27.95 -20.03 -14.83
N ASP A 34 -27.89 -21.29 -14.39
CA ASP A 34 -28.10 -22.46 -15.25
C ASP A 34 -29.53 -22.49 -15.80
N ASP A 35 -30.53 -22.30 -14.93
CA ASP A 35 -31.94 -22.31 -15.31
C ASP A 35 -32.31 -21.15 -16.24
N CYS A 36 -31.80 -19.95 -15.97
CA CYS A 36 -32.02 -18.78 -16.83
C CYS A 36 -31.41 -18.98 -18.22
N SER A 37 -30.18 -19.52 -18.29
CA SER A 37 -29.51 -19.80 -19.57
C SER A 37 -30.28 -20.84 -20.38
N LYS A 38 -30.77 -21.91 -19.75
CA LYS A 38 -31.61 -22.93 -20.43
C LYS A 38 -32.92 -22.34 -20.93
N ASN A 39 -33.56 -21.47 -20.16
CA ASN A 39 -34.78 -20.78 -20.58
C ASN A 39 -34.53 -19.91 -21.82
N LEU A 40 -33.47 -19.09 -21.81
CA LEU A 40 -33.07 -18.26 -22.95
C LEU A 40 -32.78 -19.09 -24.20
N ASN A 41 -32.03 -20.19 -24.07
CA ASN A 41 -31.67 -21.04 -25.20
C ASN A 41 -32.91 -21.71 -25.81
N ASN A 42 -33.89 -22.08 -24.98
CA ASN A 42 -35.15 -22.69 -25.44
C ASN A 42 -36.10 -21.67 -26.10
N GLU A 43 -36.19 -20.45 -25.57
CA GLU A 43 -37.15 -19.43 -26.05
C GLU A 43 -36.64 -18.64 -27.25
N GLU A 44 -35.34 -18.34 -27.29
CA GLU A 44 -34.76 -17.41 -28.28
C GLU A 44 -33.83 -18.08 -29.29
N ASN A 45 -33.69 -19.41 -29.23
CA ASN A 45 -32.72 -20.17 -30.04
C ASN A 45 -31.29 -19.58 -29.93
N ALA A 46 -30.94 -19.12 -28.73
CA ALA A 46 -29.62 -18.61 -28.39
C ALA A 46 -28.70 -19.75 -27.91
N ASP A 47 -27.38 -19.54 -27.95
CA ASP A 47 -26.37 -20.46 -27.42
C ASP A 47 -25.63 -19.83 -26.23
N VAL A 48 -26.41 -19.44 -25.21
CA VAL A 48 -25.90 -18.81 -23.99
C VAL A 48 -25.35 -19.88 -23.05
N ALA A 49 -24.07 -19.73 -22.71
CA ALA A 49 -23.37 -20.49 -21.69
C ALA A 49 -22.73 -19.55 -20.67
N CYS A 50 -22.86 -19.90 -19.39
CA CYS A 50 -22.29 -19.16 -18.26
C CYS A 50 -21.11 -19.92 -17.65
N ARG A 51 -20.02 -19.19 -17.40
CA ARG A 51 -18.85 -19.68 -16.67
C ARG A 51 -18.44 -18.67 -15.62
N ILE A 52 -18.11 -19.12 -14.41
CA ILE A 52 -17.39 -18.24 -13.46
C ILE A 52 -15.92 -18.27 -13.85
N ALA A 53 -15.26 -17.13 -13.96
CA ALA A 53 -13.90 -17.04 -14.48
C ALA A 53 -12.88 -16.48 -13.47
N GLY A 54 -11.63 -16.91 -13.60
CA GLY A 54 -10.47 -16.25 -12.99
C GLY A 54 -10.37 -16.36 -11.47
N GLY A 55 -10.36 -15.20 -10.81
CA GLY A 55 -9.92 -15.09 -9.41
C GLY A 55 -10.72 -15.97 -8.45
N TRP A 56 -12.03 -16.01 -8.63
CA TRP A 56 -12.92 -16.86 -7.84
C TRP A 56 -12.55 -18.35 -8.00
N VAL A 57 -12.35 -18.83 -9.23
CA VAL A 57 -12.03 -20.25 -9.50
C VAL A 57 -10.73 -20.67 -8.81
N ARG A 58 -9.67 -19.86 -8.97
CA ARG A 58 -8.38 -20.06 -8.30
C ARG A 58 -8.52 -20.08 -6.79
N ASP A 59 -9.19 -19.09 -6.21
CA ASP A 59 -9.29 -18.94 -4.76
C ASP A 59 -10.10 -20.09 -4.16
N LYS A 60 -11.20 -20.52 -4.81
CA LYS A 60 -11.98 -21.69 -4.38
C LYS A 60 -11.17 -22.98 -4.44
N LEU A 61 -10.34 -23.18 -5.47
CA LEU A 61 -9.45 -24.35 -5.58
C LEU A 61 -8.37 -24.37 -4.50
N LEU A 62 -7.98 -23.21 -3.97
CA LEU A 62 -7.08 -23.06 -2.83
C LEU A 62 -7.81 -23.15 -1.47
N GLY A 63 -9.13 -23.39 -1.46
CA GLY A 63 -9.93 -23.44 -0.23
C GLY A 63 -10.22 -22.06 0.39
N LEU A 64 -10.02 -20.97 -0.36
CA LEU A 64 -10.31 -19.61 0.06
C LEU A 64 -11.72 -19.20 -0.37
N GLN A 65 -12.34 -18.29 0.38
CA GLN A 65 -13.62 -17.68 -0.02
C GLN A 65 -13.39 -16.44 -0.87
N CYS A 66 -14.29 -16.19 -1.82
CA CYS A 66 -14.26 -15.03 -2.70
C CYS A 66 -15.70 -14.60 -3.02
N ASN A 67 -16.04 -13.36 -2.72
CA ASN A 67 -17.40 -12.82 -2.90
C ASN A 67 -17.56 -12.04 -4.22
N ASP A 68 -16.46 -11.84 -4.95
CA ASP A 68 -16.40 -11.12 -6.22
C ASP A 68 -16.40 -12.15 -7.36
N ILE A 69 -17.52 -12.24 -8.10
CA ILE A 69 -17.78 -13.31 -9.06
C ILE A 69 -17.91 -12.74 -10.47
N ASP A 70 -16.91 -13.01 -11.30
CA ASP A 70 -16.95 -12.71 -12.74
C ASP A 70 -17.65 -13.86 -13.51
N VAL A 71 -18.89 -13.64 -13.97
CA VAL A 71 -19.63 -14.55 -14.85
C VAL A 71 -19.38 -14.18 -16.31
N ALA A 72 -18.59 -15.02 -17.00
CA ALA A 72 -18.32 -14.93 -18.42
C ALA A 72 -19.44 -15.57 -19.26
N LEU A 73 -19.93 -14.80 -20.24
CA LEU A 73 -21.05 -15.14 -21.13
C LEU A 73 -20.57 -15.35 -22.57
N SER A 74 -21.10 -16.36 -23.25
CA SER A 74 -20.74 -16.72 -24.64
C SER A 74 -21.27 -15.75 -25.70
N ASP A 75 -22.59 -15.65 -25.84
CA ASP A 75 -23.24 -15.03 -27.02
C ASP A 75 -24.31 -13.98 -26.65
N ILE A 76 -24.20 -13.39 -25.45
CA ILE A 76 -25.13 -12.38 -24.96
C ILE A 76 -24.41 -11.28 -24.17
N MET A 77 -24.78 -10.02 -24.41
CA MET A 77 -24.23 -8.88 -23.68
C MET A 77 -24.57 -8.95 -22.17
N GLY A 78 -23.62 -8.54 -21.33
CA GLY A 78 -23.76 -8.62 -19.86
C GLY A 78 -25.02 -7.96 -19.32
N LEU A 79 -25.35 -6.75 -19.78
CA LEU A 79 -26.56 -6.04 -19.33
C LEU A 79 -27.84 -6.76 -19.74
N ARG A 80 -27.96 -7.20 -20.99
CA ARG A 80 -29.14 -7.93 -21.47
C ARG A 80 -29.35 -9.20 -20.66
N PHE A 81 -28.27 -9.94 -20.37
CA PHE A 81 -28.36 -11.14 -19.54
C PHE A 81 -28.78 -10.79 -18.10
N ALA A 82 -28.20 -9.76 -17.48
CA ALA A 82 -28.56 -9.33 -16.13
C ALA A 82 -30.04 -8.92 -16.01
N GLU A 83 -30.57 -8.18 -16.99
CA GLU A 83 -32.00 -7.82 -17.06
C GLU A 83 -32.89 -9.06 -17.16
N ARG A 84 -32.52 -10.03 -18.00
CA ARG A 84 -33.25 -11.29 -18.15
C ARG A 84 -33.19 -12.15 -16.90
N LEU A 85 -32.04 -12.21 -16.25
CA LEU A 85 -31.86 -12.93 -14.98
C LEU A 85 -32.74 -12.36 -13.88
N ALA A 86 -32.80 -11.03 -13.76
CA ALA A 86 -33.65 -10.36 -12.78
C ALA A 86 -35.15 -10.61 -13.04
N SER A 87 -35.60 -10.55 -14.29
CA SER A 87 -36.98 -10.89 -14.65
C SER A 87 -37.30 -12.36 -14.33
N PHE A 88 -36.42 -13.28 -14.73
CA PHE A 88 -36.58 -14.72 -14.52
C PHE A 88 -36.67 -15.09 -13.03
N ALA A 89 -35.85 -14.46 -12.20
CA ALA A 89 -35.86 -14.68 -10.76
C ALA A 89 -37.13 -14.14 -10.09
N SER A 90 -37.58 -12.94 -10.49
CA SER A 90 -38.80 -12.32 -10.00
C SER A 90 -40.04 -13.18 -10.29
N GLU A 91 -40.13 -13.76 -11.49
CA GLU A 91 -41.20 -14.69 -11.87
C GLU A 91 -41.23 -15.96 -11.01
N ARG A 92 -40.09 -16.35 -10.44
CA ARG A 92 -39.94 -17.50 -9.53
C ARG A 92 -40.01 -17.14 -8.06
N GLY A 93 -40.31 -15.87 -7.73
CA GLY A 93 -40.45 -15.39 -6.36
C GLY A 93 -39.13 -15.25 -5.61
N ALA A 94 -37.99 -15.17 -6.31
CA ALA A 94 -36.69 -14.86 -5.73
C ALA A 94 -36.45 -13.34 -5.82
N ASP A 95 -36.08 -12.72 -4.69
CA ASP A 95 -35.71 -11.31 -4.65
C ASP A 95 -34.24 -11.17 -5.07
N ILE A 96 -33.99 -10.37 -6.10
CA ILE A 96 -32.64 -10.07 -6.59
C ILE A 96 -32.40 -8.58 -6.44
N GLY A 97 -31.19 -8.22 -6.00
CA GLY A 97 -30.78 -6.83 -5.81
C GLY A 97 -30.82 -5.99 -7.09
N THR A 98 -30.45 -4.72 -6.96
CA THR A 98 -30.48 -3.77 -8.07
C THR A 98 -29.38 -4.05 -9.11
N ILE A 99 -29.72 -3.95 -10.40
CA ILE A 99 -28.76 -4.03 -11.50
C ILE A 99 -27.99 -2.70 -11.61
N GLY A 100 -26.66 -2.77 -11.48
CA GLY A 100 -25.74 -1.69 -11.82
C GLY A 100 -25.27 -1.81 -13.27
N LYS A 101 -25.54 -0.81 -14.10
CA LYS A 101 -25.05 -0.76 -15.49
C LYS A 101 -23.68 -0.10 -15.55
N ILE A 102 -22.69 -0.79 -16.11
CA ILE A 102 -21.38 -0.22 -16.42
C ILE A 102 -21.31 0.02 -17.93
N ALA A 103 -21.47 1.28 -18.32
CA ALA A 103 -21.45 1.69 -19.72
C ALA A 103 -20.06 1.47 -20.37
N GLN A 104 -20.08 1.24 -21.68
CA GLN A 104 -18.88 1.12 -22.50
C GLN A 104 -18.03 2.41 -22.38
N ASN A 105 -16.75 2.26 -22.05
CA ASN A 105 -15.78 3.35 -22.00
C ASN A 105 -14.43 2.83 -22.51
N PRO A 106 -14.15 2.96 -23.83
CA PRO A 106 -12.90 2.51 -24.44
C PRO A 106 -11.65 3.15 -23.83
N ASP A 107 -11.71 4.41 -23.38
CA ASP A 107 -10.58 5.12 -22.74
C ASP A 107 -10.17 4.45 -21.42
N GLN A 108 -11.14 3.85 -20.73
CA GLN A 108 -10.92 3.00 -19.55
C GLN A 108 -10.78 1.51 -19.89
N SER A 109 -10.62 1.17 -21.18
CA SER A 109 -10.62 -0.20 -21.72
C SER A 109 -11.83 -1.07 -21.33
N LYS A 110 -12.99 -0.44 -21.21
CA LYS A 110 -14.29 -1.10 -21.06
C LYS A 110 -14.98 -1.14 -22.41
N HIS A 111 -14.54 -2.04 -23.29
CA HIS A 111 -15.00 -2.09 -24.70
C HIS A 111 -16.35 -2.76 -24.91
N LEU A 112 -16.84 -3.50 -23.93
CA LEU A 112 -18.17 -4.11 -23.97
C LEU A 112 -18.95 -3.64 -22.75
N GLU A 113 -20.26 -3.52 -22.92
CA GLU A 113 -21.18 -3.23 -21.82
C GLU A 113 -21.20 -4.41 -20.84
N THR A 114 -21.01 -4.10 -19.56
CA THR A 114 -21.02 -5.07 -18.46
C THR A 114 -22.08 -4.66 -17.45
N ALA A 115 -22.54 -5.61 -16.66
CA ALA A 115 -23.53 -5.35 -15.62
C ALA A 115 -23.10 -6.02 -14.32
N THR A 116 -23.30 -5.31 -13.22
CA THR A 116 -23.10 -5.82 -11.87
C THR A 116 -24.46 -6.07 -11.24
N LEU A 117 -24.62 -7.21 -10.57
CA LEU A 117 -25.84 -7.58 -9.87
C LEU A 117 -25.49 -8.13 -8.51
N ARG A 118 -26.23 -7.73 -7.49
CA ARG A 118 -26.09 -8.29 -6.16
C ARG A 118 -27.15 -9.39 -5.95
N ILE A 119 -26.71 -10.61 -5.71
CA ILE A 119 -27.56 -11.76 -5.42
C ILE A 119 -27.16 -12.26 -4.03
N ASP A 120 -28.08 -12.17 -3.07
CA ASP A 120 -27.80 -12.34 -1.63
C ASP A 120 -26.63 -11.44 -1.15
N ASP A 121 -25.55 -12.04 -0.69
CA ASP A 121 -24.32 -11.39 -0.25
C ASP A 121 -23.19 -11.40 -1.30
N LEU A 122 -23.48 -11.88 -2.52
CA LEU A 122 -22.53 -12.00 -3.62
C LEU A 122 -22.65 -10.82 -4.58
N ASP A 123 -21.50 -10.24 -4.94
CA ASP A 123 -21.39 -9.24 -5.99
C ASP A 123 -20.98 -9.95 -7.28
N VAL A 124 -21.86 -9.90 -8.30
CA VAL A 124 -21.75 -10.68 -9.53
C VAL A 124 -21.60 -9.75 -10.73
N ASP A 125 -20.47 -9.86 -11.42
CA ASP A 125 -20.16 -9.12 -12.63
C ASP A 125 -20.38 -9.99 -13.88
N PHE A 126 -21.26 -9.54 -14.77
CA PHE A 126 -21.52 -10.18 -16.06
C PHE A 126 -20.60 -9.61 -17.13
N VAL A 127 -19.65 -10.43 -17.55
CA VAL A 127 -18.64 -10.12 -18.56
C VAL A 127 -18.82 -11.03 -19.78
N ASN A 128 -18.31 -10.58 -20.92
CA ASN A 128 -18.31 -11.40 -22.13
C ASN A 128 -17.01 -12.20 -22.23
N LEU A 129 -17.08 -13.37 -22.88
CA LEU A 129 -15.89 -13.98 -23.45
C LEU A 129 -15.41 -13.12 -24.61
N ARG A 130 -14.14 -12.73 -24.58
CA ARG A 130 -13.60 -11.76 -25.55
C ARG A 130 -12.40 -12.32 -26.29
N ASN A 131 -12.32 -11.96 -27.55
CA ASN A 131 -11.07 -11.95 -28.31
C ASN A 131 -10.61 -10.50 -28.44
N GLU A 132 -9.34 -10.24 -28.19
CA GLU A 132 -8.77 -8.88 -28.17
C GLU A 132 -7.61 -8.83 -29.17
N GLU A 133 -7.56 -7.78 -29.99
CA GLU A 133 -6.43 -7.47 -30.86
C GLU A 133 -5.79 -6.17 -30.41
N TYR A 134 -4.46 -6.14 -30.31
CA TYR A 134 -3.67 -5.02 -29.79
C TYR A 134 -2.83 -4.37 -30.89
N ALA A 135 -2.71 -3.04 -30.85
CA ALA A 135 -1.77 -2.31 -31.70
C ALA A 135 -0.41 -2.21 -31.00
N SER A 136 0.68 -2.12 -31.78
CA SER A 136 2.04 -2.00 -31.22
C SER A 136 2.23 -0.81 -30.29
N GLU A 137 1.46 0.27 -30.43
CA GLU A 137 1.62 1.51 -29.65
C GLU A 137 0.60 1.68 -28.50
N SER A 138 -0.38 0.78 -28.36
CA SER A 138 -1.50 0.98 -27.44
C SER A 138 -1.76 -0.25 -26.57
N ARG A 139 -1.90 -0.01 -25.26
CA ARG A 139 -2.37 -0.99 -24.29
C ARG A 139 -3.90 -1.20 -24.30
N ILE A 140 -4.61 -0.34 -25.03
CA ILE A 140 -6.05 -0.46 -25.28
C ILE A 140 -6.19 -1.27 -26.56
N PRO A 141 -6.92 -2.40 -26.56
CA PRO A 141 -7.10 -3.21 -27.75
C PRO A 141 -7.80 -2.40 -28.84
N THR A 142 -7.32 -2.53 -30.08
CA THR A 142 -7.91 -1.87 -31.26
C THR A 142 -9.25 -2.49 -31.63
N GLN A 143 -9.42 -3.78 -31.35
CA GLN A 143 -10.65 -4.49 -31.62
C GLN A 143 -10.96 -5.48 -30.50
N VAL A 144 -12.23 -5.52 -30.09
CA VAL A 144 -12.76 -6.46 -29.11
C VAL A 144 -14.01 -7.10 -29.70
N THR A 145 -14.01 -8.41 -29.85
CA THR A 145 -15.13 -9.20 -30.37
C THR A 145 -15.52 -10.31 -29.38
N PHE A 146 -16.69 -10.92 -29.59
CA PHE A 146 -17.03 -12.15 -28.88
C PHE A 146 -16.00 -13.24 -29.16
N GLY A 147 -15.54 -13.90 -28.10
CA GLY A 147 -14.50 -14.91 -28.15
C GLY A 147 -14.97 -16.26 -27.62
N THR A 148 -14.18 -17.29 -27.91
CA THR A 148 -14.28 -18.60 -27.28
C THR A 148 -13.67 -18.59 -25.87
N PRO A 149 -13.98 -19.58 -25.01
CA PRO A 149 -13.33 -19.71 -23.71
C PRO A 149 -11.79 -19.75 -23.80
N LEU A 150 -11.26 -20.43 -24.84
CA LEU A 150 -9.82 -20.46 -25.09
C LEU A 150 -9.26 -19.08 -25.44
N GLN A 151 -9.91 -18.33 -26.33
CA GLN A 151 -9.48 -16.97 -26.67
C GLN A 151 -9.51 -16.04 -25.44
N ASP A 152 -10.55 -16.15 -24.61
CA ASP A 152 -10.63 -15.39 -23.36
C ASP A 152 -9.56 -15.82 -22.34
N ALA A 153 -9.22 -17.11 -22.30
CA ALA A 153 -8.13 -17.65 -21.47
C ALA A 153 -6.77 -17.07 -21.88
N LEU A 154 -6.48 -17.07 -23.18
CA LEU A 154 -5.17 -16.70 -23.73
C LEU A 154 -4.85 -15.21 -23.56
N ARG A 155 -5.86 -14.33 -23.55
CA ARG A 155 -5.68 -12.89 -23.32
C ARG A 155 -5.50 -12.51 -21.85
N ARG A 156 -5.54 -13.46 -20.90
CA ARG A 156 -5.43 -13.15 -19.46
C ARG A 156 -3.97 -12.98 -19.05
N ASP A 157 -3.78 -12.50 -17.83
CA ASP A 157 -2.46 -12.23 -17.28
C ASP A 157 -1.67 -13.49 -16.97
N ILE A 158 -2.26 -14.43 -16.23
CA ILE A 158 -1.60 -15.66 -15.76
C ILE A 158 -2.52 -16.88 -15.88
N THR A 159 -1.94 -18.06 -16.08
CA THR A 159 -2.63 -19.34 -16.31
C THR A 159 -3.58 -19.71 -15.17
N ILE A 160 -3.17 -19.47 -13.93
CA ILE A 160 -4.03 -19.72 -12.75
C ILE A 160 -5.26 -18.80 -12.70
N ASN A 161 -5.25 -17.67 -13.41
CA ASN A 161 -6.37 -16.74 -13.54
C ASN A 161 -7.17 -16.94 -14.84
N SER A 162 -6.77 -17.90 -15.67
CA SER A 162 -7.48 -18.29 -16.90
C SER A 162 -8.31 -19.56 -16.74
N LEU A 163 -8.54 -20.00 -15.51
CA LEU A 163 -9.43 -21.10 -15.17
C LEU A 163 -10.89 -20.65 -15.22
N PHE A 164 -11.77 -21.57 -15.62
CA PHE A 164 -13.22 -21.37 -15.65
C PHE A 164 -13.91 -22.45 -14.83
N TYR A 165 -15.03 -22.09 -14.21
CA TYR A 165 -15.97 -23.03 -13.63
C TYR A 165 -17.24 -23.02 -14.46
N ASN A 166 -17.52 -24.13 -15.13
CA ASN A 166 -18.70 -24.28 -15.97
C ASN A 166 -19.92 -24.51 -15.09
N ILE A 167 -20.84 -23.55 -15.11
CA ILE A 167 -22.03 -23.57 -14.28
C ILE A 167 -22.96 -24.73 -14.68
N HIS A 168 -22.98 -25.13 -15.94
CA HIS A 168 -23.88 -26.18 -16.42
C HIS A 168 -23.39 -27.59 -16.06
N THR A 169 -22.08 -27.84 -16.16
CA THR A 169 -21.48 -29.15 -15.84
C THR A 169 -21.01 -29.27 -14.41
N ARG A 170 -20.89 -28.15 -13.68
CA ARG A 170 -20.32 -28.07 -12.32
C ARG A 170 -18.86 -28.54 -12.26
N THR A 171 -18.10 -28.31 -13.32
CA THR A 171 -16.69 -28.72 -13.43
C THR A 171 -15.78 -27.54 -13.73
N VAL A 172 -14.52 -27.65 -13.31
CA VAL A 172 -13.48 -26.72 -13.72
C VAL A 172 -13.00 -27.06 -15.12
N GLU A 173 -12.83 -26.03 -15.95
CA GLU A 173 -12.29 -26.08 -17.29
C GLU A 173 -10.96 -25.30 -17.32
N ASP A 174 -9.90 -25.95 -17.80
CA ASP A 174 -8.58 -25.35 -18.01
C ASP A 174 -8.24 -25.40 -19.50
N PHE A 175 -8.62 -24.35 -20.23
CA PHE A 175 -8.38 -24.26 -21.67
C PHE A 175 -6.90 -24.02 -22.02
N THR A 176 -6.09 -23.59 -21.05
CA THR A 176 -4.64 -23.42 -21.25
C THR A 176 -3.87 -24.72 -21.04
N GLU A 177 -4.50 -25.72 -20.43
CA GLU A 177 -3.89 -26.98 -19.97
C GLU A 177 -2.74 -26.80 -18.96
N LYS A 178 -2.53 -25.56 -18.48
CA LYS A 178 -1.44 -25.16 -17.58
C LYS A 178 -1.94 -24.58 -16.27
N GLY A 179 -3.14 -24.01 -16.21
CA GLY A 179 -3.66 -23.36 -15.01
C GLY A 179 -3.77 -24.30 -13.81
N LEU A 180 -4.29 -25.51 -13.99
CA LEU A 180 -4.40 -26.48 -12.89
C LEU A 180 -3.03 -27.05 -12.45
N PRO A 181 -2.12 -27.46 -13.36
CA PRO A 181 -0.75 -27.80 -13.00
C PRO A 181 0.00 -26.67 -12.31
N ASP A 182 -0.01 -25.46 -12.87
CA ASP A 182 0.73 -24.32 -12.31
C ASP A 182 0.19 -23.92 -10.93
N LEU A 183 -1.13 -24.01 -10.71
CA LEU A 183 -1.72 -23.77 -9.39
C LEU A 183 -1.28 -24.82 -8.36
N ARG A 184 -1.14 -26.09 -8.77
CA ARG A 184 -0.65 -27.18 -7.91
C ARG A 184 0.82 -27.02 -7.54
N ASP A 185 1.62 -26.56 -8.49
CA ASP A 185 3.07 -26.50 -8.36
C ASP A 185 3.56 -25.14 -7.83
N GLY A 186 2.65 -24.19 -7.60
CA GLY A 186 2.97 -22.85 -7.08
C GLY A 186 3.73 -22.00 -8.10
N ILE A 187 3.26 -22.01 -9.35
CA ILE A 187 3.92 -21.38 -10.50
C ILE A 187 3.08 -20.22 -11.04
N ILE A 188 3.75 -19.13 -11.41
CA ILE A 188 3.20 -18.00 -12.16
C ILE A 188 3.70 -18.07 -13.60
N ARG A 189 2.78 -18.32 -14.52
CA ARG A 189 3.03 -18.42 -15.97
C ARG A 189 1.99 -17.60 -16.73
N THR A 190 2.38 -17.02 -17.86
CA THR A 190 1.46 -16.35 -18.80
C THR A 190 0.80 -17.39 -19.74
N PRO A 191 -0.48 -17.21 -20.15
CA PRO A 191 -1.13 -18.14 -21.08
C PRO A 191 -0.48 -18.18 -22.48
N LEU A 192 -0.05 -17.03 -22.97
CA LEU A 192 0.73 -16.86 -24.21
C LEU A 192 2.21 -16.66 -23.88
N PRO A 193 3.13 -16.70 -24.87
CA PRO A 193 4.52 -16.33 -24.65
C PRO A 193 4.64 -15.01 -23.88
N PRO A 194 5.50 -14.91 -22.85
CA PRO A 194 5.58 -13.71 -22.00
C PRO A 194 5.83 -12.42 -22.77
N LYS A 195 6.68 -12.46 -23.80
CA LYS A 195 6.97 -11.28 -24.64
C LYS A 195 5.71 -10.76 -25.34
N GLU A 196 4.89 -11.63 -25.91
CA GLU A 196 3.60 -11.27 -26.53
C GLU A 196 2.65 -10.69 -25.47
N THR A 197 2.48 -11.41 -24.37
CA THR A 197 1.62 -11.01 -23.24
C THR A 197 1.97 -9.62 -22.70
N PHE A 198 3.26 -9.30 -22.58
CA PHE A 198 3.74 -8.03 -22.04
C PHE A 198 3.76 -6.91 -23.06
N LEU A 199 3.85 -7.18 -24.37
CA LEU A 199 3.69 -6.15 -25.39
C LEU A 199 2.24 -5.68 -25.51
N ASP A 200 1.28 -6.59 -25.31
CA ASP A 200 -0.17 -6.29 -25.31
C ASP A 200 -0.57 -5.42 -24.11
N ASP A 201 -0.26 -5.86 -22.89
CA ASP A 201 -0.46 -5.07 -21.66
C ASP A 201 0.74 -5.20 -20.72
N PRO A 202 1.71 -4.26 -20.78
CA PRO A 202 2.89 -4.28 -19.93
C PRO A 202 2.60 -4.30 -18.42
N LEU A 203 1.40 -3.86 -17.97
CA LEU A 203 1.03 -3.93 -16.57
C LEU A 203 1.00 -5.38 -16.05
N ARG A 204 0.83 -6.38 -16.93
CA ARG A 204 0.84 -7.80 -16.58
C ARG A 204 2.15 -8.23 -15.92
N ILE A 205 3.27 -7.54 -16.19
CA ILE A 205 4.55 -7.76 -15.49
C ILE A 205 4.38 -7.54 -13.98
N LEU A 206 3.85 -6.37 -13.61
CA LEU A 206 3.59 -6.03 -12.20
C LEU A 206 2.53 -6.95 -11.59
N ARG A 207 1.53 -7.38 -12.37
CA ARG A 207 0.53 -8.34 -11.89
C ARG A 207 1.15 -9.71 -11.61
N CYS A 208 2.06 -10.20 -12.45
CA CYS A 208 2.80 -11.44 -12.19
C CYS A 208 3.56 -11.37 -10.87
N ILE A 209 4.30 -10.28 -10.65
CA ILE A 209 5.04 -10.04 -9.39
C ILE A 209 4.08 -9.99 -8.20
N ARG A 210 2.96 -9.28 -8.33
CA ARG A 210 1.96 -9.18 -7.26
C ARG A 210 1.38 -10.54 -6.91
N PHE A 211 1.06 -11.37 -7.90
CA PHE A 211 0.52 -12.71 -7.65
C PHE A 211 1.57 -13.66 -7.08
N ALA A 212 2.83 -13.56 -7.53
CA ALA A 212 3.95 -14.26 -6.92
C ALA A 212 4.07 -13.92 -5.44
N GLY A 213 4.10 -12.64 -5.07
CA GLY A 213 4.14 -12.20 -3.67
C GLY A 213 2.87 -12.50 -2.86
N ARG A 214 1.69 -12.44 -3.47
CA ARG A 214 0.41 -12.76 -2.80
C ARG A 214 0.33 -14.24 -2.41
N PHE A 215 0.79 -15.14 -3.28
CA PHE A 215 0.67 -16.58 -3.09
C PHE A 215 1.97 -17.26 -2.63
N GLY A 216 3.09 -16.55 -2.63
CA GLY A 216 4.43 -17.13 -2.44
C GLY A 216 4.79 -18.11 -3.55
N PHE A 217 4.39 -17.79 -4.79
CA PHE A 217 4.62 -18.61 -5.98
C PHE A 217 5.85 -18.13 -6.75
N THR A 218 6.40 -18.99 -7.60
CA THR A 218 7.61 -18.70 -8.38
C THR A 218 7.27 -18.29 -9.81
N LEU A 219 8.03 -17.34 -10.36
CA LEU A 219 7.93 -16.99 -11.78
C LEU A 219 8.64 -18.05 -12.63
N VAL A 220 8.10 -18.34 -13.80
CA VAL A 220 8.80 -19.19 -14.77
C VAL A 220 9.97 -18.44 -15.42
N PRO A 221 11.09 -19.11 -15.79
CA PRO A 221 12.26 -18.45 -16.37
C PRO A 221 11.94 -17.60 -17.60
N GLU A 222 10.98 -18.02 -18.42
CA GLU A 222 10.58 -17.30 -19.63
C GLU A 222 10.00 -15.92 -19.33
N ILE A 223 9.36 -15.74 -18.16
CA ILE A 223 8.90 -14.42 -17.69
C ILE A 223 10.12 -13.57 -17.31
N GLU A 224 11.07 -14.14 -16.56
CA GLU A 224 12.26 -13.42 -16.12
C GLU A 224 13.09 -12.91 -17.31
N ASP A 225 13.24 -13.73 -18.34
CA ASP A 225 13.96 -13.39 -19.56
C ASP A 225 13.23 -12.30 -20.36
N ALA A 226 11.91 -12.43 -20.51
CA ALA A 226 11.12 -11.44 -21.26
C ALA A 226 11.09 -10.06 -20.59
N VAL A 227 11.05 -10.00 -19.25
CA VAL A 227 11.02 -8.73 -18.51
C VAL A 227 12.35 -7.96 -18.62
N LYS A 228 13.46 -8.66 -18.84
CA LYS A 228 14.79 -8.06 -19.04
C LYS A 228 14.99 -7.51 -20.46
N ASP A 229 14.08 -7.77 -21.38
CA ASP A 229 14.11 -7.19 -22.73
C ASP A 229 13.88 -5.66 -22.65
N PRO A 230 14.80 -4.82 -23.17
CA PRO A 230 14.64 -3.36 -23.16
C PRO A 230 13.35 -2.87 -23.81
N GLU A 231 12.84 -3.57 -24.84
CA GLU A 231 11.58 -3.24 -25.51
C GLU A 231 10.40 -3.35 -24.54
N ILE A 232 10.40 -4.38 -23.70
CA ILE A 232 9.37 -4.62 -22.69
C ILE A 232 9.44 -3.58 -21.58
N GLN A 233 10.64 -3.24 -21.12
CA GLN A 233 10.82 -2.20 -20.09
C GLN A 233 10.36 -0.83 -20.59
N GLU A 234 10.69 -0.47 -21.83
CA GLU A 234 10.23 0.78 -22.43
C GLU A 234 8.70 0.79 -22.60
N ALA A 235 8.10 -0.33 -23.01
CA ALA A 235 6.66 -0.46 -23.11
C ALA A 235 5.96 -0.27 -21.75
N LEU A 236 6.54 -0.78 -20.66
CA LEU A 236 6.04 -0.57 -19.30
C LEU A 236 6.05 0.91 -18.89
N VAL A 237 7.08 1.65 -19.29
CA VAL A 237 7.21 3.08 -18.99
C VAL A 237 6.26 3.94 -19.83
N SER A 238 6.17 3.64 -21.13
CA SER A 238 5.51 4.51 -22.12
C SER A 238 4.02 4.22 -22.30
N LYS A 239 3.59 2.94 -22.29
CA LYS A 239 2.20 2.57 -22.60
C LYS A 239 1.26 2.61 -21.39
N ILE A 240 1.78 2.54 -20.17
CA ILE A 240 0.97 2.36 -18.97
C ILE A 240 0.85 3.66 -18.18
N ALA A 241 -0.41 4.06 -17.93
CA ALA A 241 -0.72 5.17 -17.03
C ALA A 241 -0.17 4.92 -15.62
N ARG A 242 0.49 5.92 -15.04
CA ARG A 242 1.24 5.78 -13.78
C ARG A 242 0.34 5.47 -12.59
N GLU A 243 -0.92 5.87 -12.63
CA GLU A 243 -1.96 5.52 -11.67
C GLU A 243 -2.15 4.00 -11.58
N ARG A 244 -2.13 3.28 -12.72
CA ARG A 244 -2.26 1.81 -12.73
C ARG A 244 -1.04 1.14 -12.11
N VAL A 245 0.16 1.68 -12.35
CA VAL A 245 1.39 1.21 -11.69
C VAL A 245 1.29 1.39 -10.19
N GLY A 246 0.89 2.59 -9.71
CA GLY A 246 0.73 2.85 -8.28
C GLY A 246 -0.27 1.93 -7.60
N VAL A 247 -1.40 1.61 -8.26
CA VAL A 247 -2.39 0.65 -7.74
C VAL A 247 -1.81 -0.76 -7.59
N GLU A 248 -1.06 -1.25 -8.59
CA GLU A 248 -0.43 -2.56 -8.49
C GLU A 248 0.65 -2.61 -7.40
N ILE A 249 1.47 -1.56 -7.26
CA ILE A 249 2.45 -1.45 -6.17
C ILE A 249 1.75 -1.42 -4.80
N ALA A 250 0.71 -0.60 -4.61
CA ALA A 250 -0.02 -0.55 -3.35
C ALA A 250 -0.57 -1.95 -2.96
N LYS A 251 -1.16 -2.67 -3.93
CA LYS A 251 -1.67 -4.03 -3.71
C LYS A 251 -0.56 -5.06 -3.41
N MET A 252 0.65 -4.89 -3.92
CA MET A 252 1.80 -5.74 -3.53
C MET A 252 2.16 -5.53 -2.05
N LEU A 253 2.14 -4.27 -1.60
CA LEU A 253 2.55 -3.89 -0.25
C LEU A 253 1.49 -4.16 0.82
N GLU A 254 0.22 -4.17 0.42
CA GLU A 254 -0.92 -4.63 1.20
C GLU A 254 -1.06 -6.16 1.19
N GLY A 255 -0.29 -6.85 0.35
CA GLY A 255 -0.29 -8.30 0.22
C GLY A 255 0.39 -9.03 1.37
N ARG A 256 0.33 -10.36 1.31
CA ARG A 256 0.89 -11.25 2.33
C ARG A 256 2.41 -11.10 2.49
N ASP A 257 3.16 -11.13 1.39
CA ASP A 257 4.63 -10.99 1.39
C ASP A 257 5.10 -9.81 0.52
N PRO A 258 5.14 -8.59 1.09
CA PRO A 258 5.67 -7.41 0.41
C PRO A 258 7.15 -7.53 0.06
N LEU A 259 7.95 -8.18 0.91
CA LEU A 259 9.39 -8.33 0.69
C LEU A 259 9.66 -9.17 -0.56
N HIS A 260 8.93 -10.27 -0.75
CA HIS A 260 9.06 -11.09 -1.95
C HIS A 260 8.79 -10.29 -3.23
N SER A 261 7.74 -9.46 -3.22
CA SER A 261 7.42 -8.57 -4.35
C SER A 261 8.54 -7.57 -4.65
N ILE A 262 9.13 -6.97 -3.60
CA ILE A 262 10.25 -6.02 -3.72
C ILE A 262 11.52 -6.73 -4.25
N ARG A 263 11.78 -7.96 -3.79
CA ARG A 263 12.88 -8.79 -4.30
C ARG A 263 12.74 -9.08 -5.78
N LEU A 264 11.53 -9.42 -6.24
CA LEU A 264 11.26 -9.64 -7.66
C LEU A 264 11.44 -8.35 -8.47
N LEU A 265 10.96 -7.21 -8.00
CA LEU A 265 11.19 -5.91 -8.66
C LEU A 265 12.69 -5.62 -8.83
N HIS A 266 13.49 -5.92 -7.82
CA HIS A 266 14.95 -5.77 -7.87
C HIS A 266 15.61 -6.77 -8.82
N ALA A 267 15.29 -8.07 -8.69
CA ALA A 267 15.87 -9.15 -9.49
C ALA A 267 15.56 -9.03 -11.00
N LEU A 268 14.41 -8.44 -11.33
CA LEU A 268 13.97 -8.16 -12.70
C LEU A 268 14.43 -6.79 -13.20
N SER A 269 15.23 -6.05 -12.42
CA SER A 269 15.73 -4.72 -12.77
C SER A 269 14.64 -3.71 -13.13
N LEU A 270 13.50 -3.77 -12.42
CA LEU A 270 12.32 -2.93 -12.69
C LEU A 270 12.25 -1.64 -11.86
N TYR A 271 13.20 -1.42 -10.94
CA TYR A 271 13.15 -0.28 -10.03
C TYR A 271 13.00 1.06 -10.78
N ASP A 272 13.83 1.29 -11.80
CA ASP A 272 13.82 2.57 -12.52
C ASP A 272 12.55 2.77 -13.36
N ALA A 273 12.08 1.70 -14.03
CA ALA A 273 10.84 1.72 -14.81
C ALA A 273 9.59 1.99 -13.95
N VAL A 274 9.67 1.73 -12.64
CA VAL A 274 8.57 1.93 -11.69
C VAL A 274 8.70 3.24 -10.90
N PHE A 275 9.88 3.55 -10.35
CA PHE A 275 10.05 4.60 -9.36
C PHE A 275 10.79 5.85 -9.85
N THR A 276 11.36 5.83 -11.08
CA THR A 276 12.13 6.97 -11.62
C THR A 276 11.48 7.62 -12.86
N VAL A 277 10.25 7.22 -13.18
CA VAL A 277 9.45 7.81 -14.27
C VAL A 277 8.89 9.15 -13.81
N LEU A 278 9.68 10.20 -14.02
CA LEU A 278 9.41 11.56 -13.54
C LEU A 278 9.54 12.57 -14.70
N PRO A 279 8.81 13.71 -14.64
CA PRO A 279 9.06 14.83 -15.54
C PRO A 279 10.53 15.25 -15.53
N LYS A 280 11.07 15.55 -16.72
CA LYS A 280 12.49 15.89 -16.89
C LYS A 280 12.87 17.10 -16.01
N GLU A 281 11.98 18.07 -15.88
CA GLU A 281 12.19 19.30 -15.12
C GLU A 281 12.39 19.03 -13.63
N ILE A 282 11.76 17.99 -13.08
CA ILE A 282 11.94 17.58 -11.69
C ILE A 282 13.28 16.88 -11.52
N ARG A 283 13.61 15.92 -12.40
CA ARG A 283 14.85 15.14 -12.32
C ARG A 283 16.10 16.01 -12.39
N VAL A 284 16.13 17.00 -13.30
CA VAL A 284 17.29 17.91 -13.42
C VAL A 284 17.38 18.93 -12.27
N ALA A 285 16.33 19.05 -11.45
CA ALA A 285 16.29 19.96 -10.30
C ALA A 285 16.59 19.25 -8.98
N PHE A 286 16.99 17.98 -9.01
CA PHE A 286 17.41 17.23 -7.83
C PHE A 286 18.66 17.84 -7.20
N SER A 287 18.66 17.92 -5.87
CA SER A 287 19.77 18.49 -5.09
C SER A 287 21.01 17.60 -5.06
N ASN A 288 20.82 16.29 -5.20
CA ASN A 288 21.84 15.24 -5.18
C ASN A 288 21.44 14.12 -6.14
N ASP A 289 22.38 13.25 -6.49
CA ASP A 289 22.07 12.02 -7.21
C ASP A 289 21.21 11.09 -6.35
N VAL A 290 20.36 10.30 -7.01
CA VAL A 290 19.56 9.25 -6.38
C VAL A 290 20.49 8.07 -6.06
N ASP A 291 20.36 7.52 -4.86
CA ASP A 291 21.18 6.41 -4.40
C ASP A 291 20.81 5.09 -5.11
N SER A 292 21.56 4.01 -4.87
CA SER A 292 21.32 2.70 -5.47
C SER A 292 19.97 2.11 -5.05
N SER A 293 19.28 1.45 -5.99
CA SER A 293 18.08 0.64 -5.71
C SER A 293 18.35 -0.51 -4.74
N GLU A 294 19.60 -0.92 -4.55
CA GLU A 294 19.99 -1.88 -3.50
C GLU A 294 19.60 -1.37 -2.10
N ARG A 295 19.67 -0.05 -1.84
CA ARG A 295 19.24 0.51 -0.55
C ARG A 295 17.75 0.35 -0.29
N ALA A 296 16.94 0.35 -1.35
CA ALA A 296 15.52 0.05 -1.25
C ALA A 296 15.30 -1.38 -0.77
N LEU A 297 16.01 -2.34 -1.37
CA LEU A 297 15.95 -3.74 -0.99
C LEU A 297 16.52 -3.99 0.42
N ALA A 298 17.64 -3.34 0.78
CA ALA A 298 18.21 -3.38 2.12
C ALA A 298 17.20 -2.93 3.18
N SER A 299 16.61 -1.75 2.98
CA SER A 299 15.60 -1.16 3.86
C SER A 299 14.40 -2.09 4.05
N ALA A 300 13.85 -2.62 2.95
CA ALA A 300 12.71 -3.53 2.99
C ALA A 300 13.05 -4.86 3.69
N THR A 301 14.25 -5.39 3.46
CA THR A 301 14.70 -6.66 4.08
C THR A 301 14.86 -6.49 5.59
N ILE A 302 15.50 -5.40 6.02
CA ILE A 302 15.65 -5.07 7.44
C ILE A 302 14.29 -4.87 8.09
N LEU A 303 13.41 -4.07 7.50
CA LEU A 303 12.05 -3.86 8.00
C LEU A 303 11.32 -5.19 8.20
N HIS A 304 11.37 -6.06 7.19
CA HIS A 304 10.73 -7.36 7.25
C HIS A 304 11.29 -8.23 8.38
N ALA A 305 12.62 -8.29 8.53
CA ALA A 305 13.28 -9.04 9.61
C ALA A 305 12.93 -8.50 11.01
N LEU A 306 12.76 -7.18 11.17
CA LEU A 306 12.35 -6.59 12.45
C LEU A 306 10.87 -6.87 12.77
N LEU A 307 10.02 -6.97 11.75
CA LEU A 307 8.58 -7.27 11.87
C LEU A 307 8.29 -8.76 12.10
N ALA A 308 9.18 -9.66 11.67
CA ALA A 308 9.03 -11.10 11.89
C ALA A 308 9.06 -11.43 13.40
N GLU A 309 8.03 -12.12 13.88
CA GLU A 309 7.91 -12.52 15.29
C GLU A 309 8.68 -13.84 15.59
N ASP A 310 8.85 -14.70 14.58
CA ASP A 310 9.51 -16.02 14.67
C ASP A 310 10.96 -15.99 14.16
N ASP A 311 11.82 -16.78 14.80
CA ASP A 311 13.20 -17.09 14.35
C ASP A 311 14.13 -15.87 14.16
N ARG A 312 14.18 -14.99 15.18
CA ARG A 312 15.07 -13.82 15.16
C ARG A 312 16.49 -14.19 15.60
N ASP A 313 17.43 -14.10 14.67
CA ASP A 313 18.86 -13.97 14.98
C ASP A 313 19.19 -12.60 15.62
N LEU A 314 18.27 -11.62 15.52
CA LEU A 314 18.39 -10.28 16.08
C LEU A 314 17.94 -10.19 17.56
N PRO A 315 18.48 -9.23 18.33
CA PRO A 315 18.01 -8.97 19.70
C PRO A 315 16.50 -8.73 19.77
N GLN A 316 15.90 -9.11 20.91
CA GLN A 316 14.49 -8.84 21.16
C GLN A 316 14.25 -7.32 21.20
N LEU A 317 13.29 -6.87 20.40
CA LEU A 317 12.89 -5.47 20.31
C LEU A 317 11.84 -5.13 21.36
N HIS A 318 11.90 -3.91 21.90
CA HIS A 318 10.91 -3.40 22.84
C HIS A 318 9.47 -3.48 22.26
N PRO A 319 8.47 -4.00 23.00
CA PRO A 319 7.10 -4.16 22.49
C PRO A 319 6.42 -2.87 22.02
N LEU A 320 6.78 -1.72 22.63
CA LEU A 320 6.24 -0.40 22.26
C LEU A 320 6.49 -0.05 20.78
N LEU A 321 7.57 -0.57 20.19
CA LEU A 321 7.94 -0.28 18.80
C LEU A 321 6.84 -0.66 17.80
N PHE A 322 6.02 -1.66 18.15
CA PHE A 322 5.02 -2.24 17.26
C PHE A 322 3.60 -1.72 17.50
N LEU A 323 3.39 -0.73 18.38
CA LEU A 323 2.03 -0.24 18.70
C LEU A 323 1.29 0.30 17.47
N ALA A 324 1.94 1.12 16.65
CA ALA A 324 1.30 1.68 15.44
C ALA A 324 1.01 0.60 14.40
N VAL A 325 1.94 -0.32 14.21
CA VAL A 325 1.80 -1.46 13.29
C VAL A 325 0.62 -2.34 13.67
N LYS A 326 0.39 -2.56 14.97
CA LYS A 326 -0.75 -3.35 15.48
C LYS A 326 -2.08 -2.58 15.43
N ALA A 327 -2.04 -1.25 15.48
CA ALA A 327 -3.23 -0.41 15.55
C ALA A 327 -3.75 0.05 14.18
N ASP A 328 -2.87 0.28 13.22
CA ASP A 328 -3.19 0.78 11.87
C ASP A 328 -2.73 -0.23 10.81
N PRO A 329 -3.66 -0.98 10.17
CA PRO A 329 -3.35 -1.93 9.11
C PRO A 329 -2.61 -1.31 7.91
N SER A 330 -2.78 0.00 7.68
CA SER A 330 -2.11 0.71 6.59
C SER A 330 -0.66 1.12 6.93
N CYS A 331 -0.22 0.94 8.18
CA CYS A 331 1.12 1.29 8.63
C CYS A 331 2.19 0.43 7.97
N ILE A 332 2.00 -0.90 7.89
CA ILE A 332 2.98 -1.82 7.28
C ILE A 332 3.19 -1.50 5.79
N PRO A 333 2.13 -1.42 4.94
CA PRO A 333 2.30 -1.06 3.53
C PRO A 333 3.03 0.27 3.33
N ARG A 334 2.74 1.25 4.20
CA ARG A 334 3.39 2.57 4.18
C ARG A 334 4.87 2.50 4.53
N LEU A 335 5.25 1.69 5.52
CA LEU A 335 6.66 1.47 5.89
C LEU A 335 7.43 0.76 4.77
N TYR A 336 6.84 -0.23 4.08
CA TYR A 336 7.47 -0.84 2.91
C TYR A 336 7.60 0.14 1.74
N LEU A 337 6.58 0.97 1.48
CA LEU A 337 6.67 1.98 0.43
C LEU A 337 7.75 3.02 0.77
N ALA A 338 7.84 3.47 2.03
CA ALA A 338 8.93 4.30 2.50
C ALA A 338 10.29 3.60 2.32
N SER A 339 10.37 2.30 2.61
CA SER A 339 11.58 1.50 2.40
C SER A 339 12.01 1.49 0.93
N ILE A 340 11.07 1.30 0.00
CA ILE A 340 11.31 1.38 -1.45
C ILE A 340 11.87 2.74 -1.87
N LEU A 341 11.39 3.82 -1.24
CA LEU A 341 11.79 5.19 -1.56
C LEU A 341 13.06 5.64 -0.83
N THR A 342 13.72 4.76 -0.06
CA THR A 342 14.98 5.06 0.64
C THR A 342 16.07 5.66 -0.25
N PRO A 343 16.24 5.26 -1.53
CA PRO A 343 17.22 5.88 -2.42
C PRO A 343 17.04 7.40 -2.63
N PHE A 344 15.84 7.93 -2.37
CA PHE A 344 15.50 9.35 -2.48
C PHE A 344 15.57 10.12 -1.16
N ALA A 345 15.95 9.47 -0.04
CA ALA A 345 15.84 10.03 1.31
C ALA A 345 16.51 11.42 1.47
N ASN A 346 17.68 11.60 0.85
CA ASN A 346 18.48 12.83 0.95
C ASN A 346 18.40 13.70 -0.31
N VAL A 347 17.39 13.47 -1.14
CA VAL A 347 17.19 14.19 -2.40
C VAL A 347 15.99 15.12 -2.26
N THR A 348 16.19 16.37 -2.63
CA THR A 348 15.14 17.39 -2.67
C THR A 348 15.10 18.03 -4.06
N TYR A 349 14.00 18.71 -4.40
CA TYR A 349 13.90 19.48 -5.62
C TYR A 349 13.17 20.80 -5.38
N THR A 350 13.48 21.80 -6.20
CA THR A 350 12.82 23.10 -6.15
C THR A 350 11.81 23.20 -7.29
N ASP A 351 10.55 23.48 -6.96
CA ASP A 351 9.50 23.64 -7.97
C ASP A 351 9.58 24.99 -8.71
N LYS A 352 8.73 25.17 -9.73
CA LYS A 352 8.64 26.43 -10.50
C LYS A 352 8.27 27.65 -9.64
N LYS A 353 7.70 27.45 -8.45
CA LYS A 353 7.34 28.49 -7.47
C LYS A 353 8.45 28.73 -6.44
N LYS A 354 9.65 28.17 -6.65
CA LYS A 354 10.80 28.26 -5.75
C LYS A 354 10.56 27.64 -4.37
N LYS A 355 9.63 26.68 -4.27
CA LYS A 355 9.41 25.92 -3.04
C LYS A 355 10.23 24.64 -3.09
N LEU A 356 10.92 24.35 -1.98
CA LEU A 356 11.68 23.12 -1.77
C LEU A 356 10.72 21.98 -1.37
N HIS A 357 10.89 20.81 -1.99
CA HIS A 357 10.12 19.61 -1.68
C HIS A 357 11.03 18.38 -1.64
N PRO A 358 10.71 17.35 -0.83
CA PRO A 358 11.40 16.06 -0.89
C PRO A 358 11.19 15.35 -2.23
N ALA A 359 12.21 14.67 -2.76
CA ALA A 359 12.07 13.90 -3.99
C ALA A 359 11.13 12.68 -3.83
N THR A 360 11.03 12.13 -2.62
CA THR A 360 10.05 11.08 -2.28
C THR A 360 8.61 11.52 -2.58
N GLU A 361 8.29 12.79 -2.36
CA GLU A 361 6.99 13.37 -2.73
C GLU A 361 6.77 13.35 -4.25
N ALA A 362 7.80 13.67 -5.04
CA ALA A 362 7.71 13.65 -6.50
C ALA A 362 7.47 12.23 -7.04
N VAL A 363 8.15 11.22 -6.50
CA VAL A 363 7.95 9.82 -6.91
C VAL A 363 6.51 9.37 -6.64
N LEU A 364 5.98 9.68 -5.45
CA LEU A 364 4.60 9.36 -5.10
C LEU A 364 3.59 10.05 -6.04
N ARG A 365 3.78 11.35 -6.32
CA ARG A 365 2.87 12.13 -7.15
C ARG A 365 2.95 11.84 -8.64
N GLU A 366 4.14 11.56 -9.16
CA GLU A 366 4.38 11.52 -10.60
C GLU A 366 4.59 10.09 -11.11
N SER A 367 5.43 9.30 -10.44
CA SER A 367 5.74 7.93 -10.88
C SER A 367 4.67 6.91 -10.47
N LEU A 368 4.01 7.12 -9.34
CA LEU A 368 2.99 6.21 -8.81
C LEU A 368 1.58 6.82 -8.79
N LYS A 369 1.45 8.15 -8.85
CA LYS A 369 0.18 8.88 -8.74
C LYS A 369 -0.62 8.48 -7.48
N LEU A 370 0.08 8.22 -6.39
CA LEU A 370 -0.51 7.95 -5.08
C LEU A 370 -0.74 9.28 -4.32
N GLY A 371 -1.92 9.41 -3.73
CA GLY A 371 -2.34 10.56 -2.96
C GLY A 371 -2.25 10.30 -1.45
N THR A 372 -3.12 10.93 -0.68
CA THR A 372 -3.17 10.81 0.79
C THR A 372 -3.93 9.57 1.28
N GLN A 373 -4.42 8.72 0.38
CA GLN A 373 -4.95 7.41 0.77
C GLN A 373 -3.87 6.64 1.54
N ASN A 374 -4.26 5.99 2.64
CA ASN A 374 -3.34 5.27 3.54
C ASN A 374 -2.14 6.13 4.01
N HIS A 375 -2.27 7.47 3.97
CA HIS A 375 -1.23 8.45 4.26
C HIS A 375 0.08 8.27 3.48
N TYR A 376 0.01 7.85 2.21
CA TYR A 376 1.22 7.71 1.40
C TYR A 376 1.90 9.07 1.16
N LEU A 377 1.19 10.03 0.59
CA LEU A 377 1.76 11.32 0.16
C LEU A 377 2.16 12.27 1.32
N ASP A 378 1.45 12.22 2.43
CA ASP A 378 1.64 13.08 3.60
C ASP A 378 2.42 12.39 4.74
N GLY A 379 2.30 11.06 4.87
CA GLY A 379 2.98 10.29 5.91
C GLY A 379 4.40 9.87 5.54
N ILE A 380 4.66 9.43 4.30
CA ILE A 380 5.98 8.90 3.91
C ILE A 380 7.09 9.96 3.96
N PRO A 381 6.92 11.18 3.40
CA PRO A 381 7.95 12.21 3.54
C PRO A 381 8.23 12.58 5.01
N SER A 382 7.20 12.48 5.86
CA SER A 382 7.33 12.72 7.30
C SER A 382 8.19 11.64 7.99
N LEU A 383 8.12 10.37 7.56
CA LEU A 383 8.96 9.29 8.09
C LEU A 383 10.46 9.54 7.88
N PHE A 384 10.86 10.02 6.70
CA PHE A 384 12.27 10.38 6.43
C PHE A 384 12.73 11.57 7.27
N THR A 385 11.87 12.59 7.39
CA THR A 385 12.15 13.74 8.26
C THR A 385 12.28 13.32 9.72
N ALA A 386 11.38 12.45 10.19
CA ALA A 386 11.41 11.91 11.54
C ALA A 386 12.65 11.06 11.80
N SER A 387 13.07 10.24 10.83
CA SER A 387 14.28 9.43 10.94
C SER A 387 15.52 10.30 11.15
N GLN A 388 15.64 11.43 10.42
CA GLN A 388 16.76 12.34 10.63
C GLN A 388 16.72 12.98 12.03
N ILE A 389 15.54 13.48 12.45
CA ILE A 389 15.34 14.07 13.80
C ILE A 389 15.71 13.07 14.90
N LEU A 390 15.24 11.82 14.78
CA LEU A 390 15.46 10.78 15.78
C LEU A 390 16.92 10.34 15.80
N ARG A 391 17.56 10.19 14.64
CA ARG A 391 19.00 9.90 14.54
C ARG A 391 19.83 10.97 15.23
N ASP A 392 19.54 12.24 14.99
CA ASP A 392 20.27 13.36 15.59
C ASP A 392 20.10 13.37 17.11
N ALA A 393 18.88 13.16 17.61
CA ALA A 393 18.60 13.10 19.04
C ALA A 393 19.23 11.88 19.72
N LEU A 394 19.24 10.71 19.08
CA LEU A 394 19.85 9.48 19.61
C LEU A 394 21.36 9.44 19.44
N GLY A 395 21.93 10.26 18.56
CA GLY A 395 23.37 10.41 18.36
C GLY A 395 24.04 11.31 19.39
N ASP A 396 23.28 12.17 20.07
CA ASP A 396 23.77 13.15 21.05
C ASP A 396 22.95 13.09 22.34
N SER A 397 23.48 12.39 23.35
CA SER A 397 22.79 12.20 24.64
C SER A 397 22.44 13.51 25.34
N GLN A 398 23.17 14.61 25.08
CA GLN A 398 22.88 15.90 25.72
C GLN A 398 21.52 16.48 25.29
N GLN A 399 21.07 16.16 24.06
CA GLN A 399 19.76 16.61 23.55
C GLN A 399 18.60 15.91 24.26
N LEU A 400 18.82 14.70 24.78
CA LEU A 400 17.83 13.94 25.52
C LEU A 400 17.89 14.20 27.02
N GLU A 401 18.92 14.88 27.53
CA GLU A 401 19.07 15.16 28.97
C GLU A 401 18.59 16.56 29.37
N ASN A 402 18.61 17.53 28.44
CA ASN A 402 18.32 18.93 28.73
C ASN A 402 17.01 19.42 28.05
N PRO A 403 16.11 20.13 28.75
CA PRO A 403 16.22 20.64 30.12
C PRO A 403 16.00 19.58 31.22
N SER A 404 15.26 18.51 30.89
CA SER A 404 15.17 17.27 31.66
C SER A 404 14.85 16.13 30.69
N PRO A 405 15.15 14.86 31.01
CA PRO A 405 14.82 13.74 30.13
C PRO A 405 13.34 13.65 29.77
N ARG A 406 12.46 13.91 30.74
CA ARG A 406 11.01 13.84 30.54
C ARG A 406 10.53 14.90 29.55
N VAL A 407 11.03 16.14 29.65
CA VAL A 407 10.68 17.24 28.75
C VAL A 407 11.30 17.05 27.38
N ALA A 408 12.58 16.70 27.30
CA ALA A 408 13.30 16.52 26.03
C ALA A 408 12.65 15.40 25.20
N ILE A 409 12.50 14.21 25.78
CA ILE A 409 11.89 13.05 25.10
C ILE A 409 10.42 13.33 24.81
N GLY A 410 9.67 13.87 25.78
CA GLY A 410 8.25 14.19 25.57
C GLY A 410 8.02 15.22 24.45
N THR A 411 8.92 16.19 24.30
CA THR A 411 8.87 17.18 23.22
C THR A 411 9.26 16.57 21.87
N LEU A 412 10.31 15.74 21.85
CA LEU A 412 10.75 14.99 20.67
C LEU A 412 9.60 14.13 20.10
N LEU A 413 8.94 13.35 20.95
CA LEU A 413 7.80 12.50 20.56
C LEU A 413 6.60 13.31 20.02
N ARG A 414 6.50 14.59 20.35
CA ARG A 414 5.41 15.48 19.92
C ARG A 414 5.74 16.30 18.68
N GLN A 415 6.96 16.22 18.15
CA GLN A 415 7.29 16.89 16.90
C GLN A 415 6.41 16.34 15.79
N LYS A 416 5.83 17.23 14.97
CA LYS A 416 4.80 16.86 13.99
C LYS A 416 5.25 15.81 12.98
N SER A 417 6.54 15.82 12.61
CA SER A 417 7.10 14.82 11.71
C SER A 417 7.22 13.46 12.39
N VAL A 418 7.53 13.43 13.69
CA VAL A 418 7.65 12.21 14.50
C VAL A 418 6.28 11.64 14.85
N HIS A 419 5.34 12.49 15.25
CA HIS A 419 3.97 12.12 15.61
C HIS A 419 2.94 13.13 15.12
N ASN A 420 2.07 12.66 14.24
CA ASN A 420 0.86 13.31 13.81
C ASN A 420 -0.11 12.25 13.26
N PRO A 421 -1.06 11.78 14.07
CA PRO A 421 -2.04 10.78 13.62
C PRO A 421 -2.86 11.22 12.39
N HIS A 422 -3.01 12.53 12.14
CA HIS A 422 -3.72 13.03 10.96
C HIS A 422 -2.99 12.80 9.64
N THR A 423 -1.68 12.54 9.69
CA THR A 423 -0.86 12.16 8.53
C THR A 423 -0.36 10.72 8.67
N GLY A 424 -1.04 9.92 9.50
CA GLY A 424 -0.66 8.55 9.84
C GLY A 424 0.70 8.42 10.54
N SER A 425 1.37 9.51 10.89
CA SER A 425 2.69 9.46 11.51
C SER A 425 2.54 9.15 12.99
N HIS A 426 3.00 7.97 13.42
CA HIS A 426 3.03 7.61 14.84
C HIS A 426 4.48 7.54 15.30
N TRP A 427 4.78 8.05 16.51
CA TRP A 427 6.16 8.08 17.00
C TRP A 427 6.78 6.68 17.03
N THR A 428 6.00 5.64 17.32
CA THR A 428 6.46 4.24 17.29
C THR A 428 6.85 3.78 15.89
N SER A 429 6.03 4.05 14.87
CA SER A 429 6.39 3.76 13.47
C SER A 429 7.56 4.61 12.97
N SER A 430 7.68 5.85 13.45
CA SER A 430 8.79 6.75 13.11
C SER A 430 10.11 6.23 13.70
N ILE A 431 10.10 5.76 14.95
CA ILE A 431 11.25 5.11 15.60
C ILE A 431 11.60 3.81 14.88
N LEU A 432 10.61 2.97 14.55
CA LEU A 432 10.85 1.72 13.80
C LEU A 432 11.50 2.02 12.45
N PHE A 433 10.97 2.98 11.69
CA PHE A 433 11.55 3.36 10.41
C PHE A 433 12.95 3.94 10.57
N SER A 434 13.18 4.77 11.60
CA SER A 434 14.51 5.31 11.89
C SER A 434 15.53 4.22 12.19
N LEU A 435 15.15 3.22 13.01
CA LEU A 435 15.97 2.04 13.27
C LEU A 435 16.31 1.29 11.97
N VAL A 436 15.33 1.08 11.09
CA VAL A 436 15.58 0.48 9.77
C VAL A 436 16.64 1.27 9.00
N GLN A 437 16.49 2.60 8.91
CA GLN A 437 17.42 3.45 8.18
C GLN A 437 18.84 3.42 8.74
N ASP A 438 18.99 3.33 10.07
CA ASP A 438 20.31 3.27 10.74
C ASP A 438 20.99 1.90 10.62
N LEU A 439 20.24 0.84 10.33
CA LEU A 439 20.78 -0.50 10.08
C LEU A 439 21.25 -0.72 8.63
N ILE A 440 20.75 0.07 7.67
CA ILE A 440 21.09 -0.07 6.23
C ILE A 440 22.60 -0.09 5.96
N PRO A 441 23.43 0.81 6.53
CA PRO A 441 24.88 0.81 6.27
C PRO A 441 25.59 -0.49 6.67
N PHE A 442 24.97 -1.31 7.51
CA PHE A 442 25.52 -2.55 8.04
C PHE A 442 25.01 -3.80 7.32
N TYR A 443 24.14 -3.64 6.31
CA TYR A 443 23.56 -4.76 5.54
C TYR A 443 24.11 -4.82 4.13
N MET A 444 24.64 -5.98 3.76
CA MET A 444 25.13 -6.29 2.42
C MET A 444 24.08 -7.08 1.63
N VAL A 445 23.47 -6.45 0.63
CA VAL A 445 22.37 -7.02 -0.17
C VAL A 445 22.84 -8.22 -1.00
N ASP A 446 24.00 -8.12 -1.63
CA ASP A 446 24.59 -9.14 -2.51
C ASP A 446 24.87 -10.47 -1.79
N LYS A 447 25.23 -10.39 -0.51
CA LYS A 447 25.55 -11.54 0.33
C LYS A 447 24.42 -11.97 1.25
N ASP A 448 23.34 -11.17 1.33
CA ASP A 448 22.33 -11.28 2.39
C ASP A 448 22.99 -11.40 3.76
N GLN A 449 23.75 -10.37 4.14
CA GLN A 449 24.54 -10.40 5.36
C GLN A 449 24.46 -9.07 6.12
N LEU A 450 23.89 -9.11 7.32
CA LEU A 450 23.94 -8.03 8.29
C LEU A 450 25.16 -8.18 9.20
N ASN A 451 25.91 -7.10 9.42
CA ASN A 451 26.93 -7.04 10.45
C ASN A 451 26.28 -7.05 11.83
N TYR A 452 26.33 -8.22 12.48
CA TYR A 452 25.62 -8.48 13.71
C TYR A 452 26.10 -7.63 14.89
N PRO A 453 27.41 -7.54 15.22
CA PRO A 453 27.89 -6.63 16.28
C PRO A 453 27.39 -5.20 16.16
N ASP A 454 27.50 -4.58 14.98
CA ASP A 454 27.06 -3.20 14.77
C ASP A 454 25.53 -3.10 14.88
N ALA A 455 24.79 -4.07 14.32
CA ALA A 455 23.34 -4.11 14.42
C ALA A 455 22.85 -4.22 15.88
N VAL A 456 23.53 -5.01 16.72
CA VAL A 456 23.21 -5.14 18.14
C VAL A 456 23.39 -3.81 18.87
N GLU A 457 24.45 -3.06 18.57
CA GLU A 457 24.68 -1.75 19.17
C GLU A 457 23.58 -0.76 18.80
N ILE A 458 23.23 -0.69 17.51
CA ILE A 458 22.16 0.19 17.02
C ILE A 458 20.81 -0.20 17.63
N ILE A 459 20.43 -1.48 17.58
CA ILE A 459 19.19 -1.96 18.19
C ILE A 459 19.16 -1.65 19.69
N GLY A 460 20.26 -1.86 20.40
CA GLY A 460 20.38 -1.59 21.84
C GLY A 460 20.14 -0.11 22.18
N ARG A 461 20.59 0.82 21.33
CA ARG A 461 20.36 2.26 21.49
C ARG A 461 18.87 2.61 21.40
N TYR A 462 18.20 2.09 20.38
CA TYR A 462 16.76 2.30 20.19
C TYR A 462 15.93 1.63 21.29
N ASP A 463 16.32 0.43 21.74
CA ASP A 463 15.68 -0.29 22.85
C ASP A 463 15.82 0.48 24.17
N SER A 464 17.02 1.01 24.47
CA SER A 464 17.25 1.85 25.65
C SER A 464 16.39 3.12 25.61
N PHE A 465 16.21 3.73 24.45
CA PHE A 465 15.35 4.90 24.30
C PHE A 465 13.87 4.57 24.56
N LEU A 466 13.39 3.43 24.06
CA LEU A 466 12.02 2.95 24.29
C LEU A 466 11.77 2.61 25.77
N LYS A 467 12.75 2.05 26.47
CA LYS A 467 12.70 1.84 27.92
C LYS A 467 12.57 3.15 28.69
N GLN A 468 13.35 4.17 28.34
CA GLN A 468 13.25 5.49 28.97
C GLN A 468 11.86 6.12 28.75
N ILE A 469 11.26 5.96 27.57
CA ILE A 469 9.88 6.41 27.29
C ILE A 469 8.88 5.75 28.25
N GLU A 470 9.03 4.46 28.53
CA GLU A 470 8.16 3.72 29.44
C GLU A 470 8.40 4.10 30.91
N GLU A 471 9.66 4.13 31.35
CA GLU A 471 10.06 4.50 32.72
C GLU A 471 9.65 5.93 33.09
N LEU A 472 9.67 6.83 32.11
CA LEU A 472 9.22 8.21 32.25
C LEU A 472 7.72 8.36 31.95
N ASP A 473 6.91 7.31 31.83
CA ASP A 473 5.45 7.41 31.58
C ASP A 473 5.11 8.39 30.42
N LEU A 474 5.80 8.23 29.30
CA LEU A 474 5.69 9.10 28.12
C LEU A 474 4.87 8.47 26.98
N VAL A 475 4.43 7.22 27.10
CA VAL A 475 3.73 6.48 26.03
C VAL A 475 2.55 7.24 25.43
N ARG A 476 1.83 8.01 26.26
CA ARG A 476 0.62 8.76 25.87
C ARG A 476 0.85 10.26 25.73
N VAL A 477 2.06 10.77 25.95
CA VAL A 477 2.28 12.23 25.95
C VAL A 477 2.29 12.83 24.55
N ALA A 478 2.47 12.01 23.51
CA ALA A 478 2.47 12.46 22.12
C ALA A 478 1.12 13.13 21.74
N ASP A 479 0.01 12.65 22.32
CA ASP A 479 -1.35 13.17 22.11
C ASP A 479 -1.81 14.18 23.19
N LEU A 480 -0.96 14.49 24.18
CA LEU A 480 -1.30 15.39 25.29
C LEU A 480 -1.79 16.75 24.77
N ARG A 481 -2.86 17.27 25.36
CA ARG A 481 -3.33 18.63 25.10
C ARG A 481 -2.86 19.58 26.20
N PRO A 482 -2.63 20.86 25.90
CA PRO A 482 -2.43 21.86 26.94
C PRO A 482 -3.61 21.84 27.93
N LEU A 483 -3.33 21.97 29.23
CA LEU A 483 -4.29 21.99 30.34
C LEU A 483 -5.25 23.19 30.25
N ILE A 484 -4.79 24.26 29.60
CA ILE A 484 -5.60 25.43 29.27
C ILE A 484 -5.64 25.63 27.75
N ASP A 485 -6.79 26.05 27.25
CA ASP A 485 -6.93 26.35 25.82
C ASP A 485 -6.51 27.80 25.48
N GLY A 486 -6.53 28.14 24.19
CA GLY A 486 -6.18 29.49 23.74
C GLY A 486 -7.11 30.59 24.29
N ARG A 487 -8.37 30.28 24.61
CA ARG A 487 -9.30 31.27 25.18
C ARG A 487 -9.00 31.52 26.66
N GLU A 488 -8.67 30.47 27.39
CA GLU A 488 -8.27 30.53 28.79
C GLU A 488 -6.92 31.24 28.95
N LEU A 489 -5.99 30.95 28.05
CA LEU A 489 -4.72 31.67 27.97
C LEU A 489 -4.91 33.18 27.79
N LEU A 490 -5.87 33.61 26.95
CA LEU A 490 -6.21 35.03 26.79
C LEU A 490 -6.76 35.64 28.08
N LYS A 491 -7.60 34.91 28.82
CA LYS A 491 -8.12 35.37 30.12
C LYS A 491 -7.01 35.57 31.15
N VAL A 492 -6.07 34.62 31.26
CA VAL A 492 -4.95 34.68 32.21
C VAL A 492 -3.96 35.79 31.84
N THR A 493 -3.63 35.91 30.55
CA THR A 493 -2.71 36.95 30.07
C THR A 493 -3.34 38.34 30.09
N GLY A 494 -4.67 38.46 30.04
CA GLY A 494 -5.38 39.73 29.92
C GLY A 494 -5.34 40.31 28.51
N ALA A 495 -4.93 39.51 27.52
CA ALA A 495 -4.88 39.91 26.12
C ALA A 495 -6.27 39.89 25.48
N SER A 496 -6.60 40.93 24.71
CA SER A 496 -7.91 41.05 24.07
C SER A 496 -8.10 40.13 22.85
N LYS A 497 -7.01 39.69 22.22
CA LYS A 497 -7.01 38.76 21.07
C LYS A 497 -5.73 37.92 21.06
N GLY A 498 -5.82 36.72 20.48
CA GLY A 498 -4.65 35.87 20.21
C GLY A 498 -3.78 36.43 19.09
N GLY A 499 -2.48 36.19 19.18
CA GLY A 499 -1.44 36.64 18.25
C GLY A 499 -0.52 35.49 17.82
N SER A 500 0.59 35.82 17.15
CA SER A 500 1.60 34.82 16.76
C SER A 500 2.24 34.12 17.97
N TRP A 501 2.33 34.84 19.11
CA TRP A 501 2.85 34.36 20.39
C TRP A 501 2.00 33.25 21.04
N THR A 502 0.72 33.15 20.73
CA THR A 502 -0.21 32.20 21.40
C THR A 502 0.24 30.75 21.21
N GLY A 503 0.73 30.40 20.01
CA GLY A 503 1.25 29.06 19.74
C GLY A 503 2.51 28.74 20.54
N GLY A 504 3.44 29.69 20.63
CA GLY A 504 4.67 29.54 21.41
C GLY A 504 4.41 29.37 22.90
N LEU A 505 3.46 30.13 23.46
CA LEU A 505 3.12 30.00 24.87
C LEU A 505 2.38 28.69 25.19
N LEU A 506 1.52 28.20 24.28
CA LEU A 506 0.90 26.87 24.41
C LEU A 506 1.95 25.74 24.34
N ALA A 507 3.01 25.89 23.54
CA ALA A 507 4.13 24.95 23.53
C ALA A 507 4.89 24.97 24.85
N ARG A 508 5.16 26.15 25.41
CA ARG A 508 5.81 26.31 26.71
C ARG A 508 4.97 25.77 27.89
N ILE A 509 3.65 25.88 27.80
CA ILE A 509 2.71 25.23 28.74
C ILE A 509 2.85 23.71 28.67
N LEU A 510 2.98 23.14 27.47
CA LEU A 510 3.19 21.70 27.30
C LEU A 510 4.53 21.25 27.87
N GLU A 511 5.61 22.00 27.67
CA GLU A 511 6.92 21.73 28.30
C GLU A 511 6.79 21.72 29.82
N TRP A 512 6.13 22.74 30.40
CA TRP A 512 5.87 22.79 31.83
C TRP A 512 5.02 21.61 32.33
N GLN A 513 4.01 21.20 31.56
CA GLN A 513 3.19 20.02 31.87
C GLN A 513 3.99 18.72 31.83
N LEU A 514 4.94 18.60 30.90
CA LEU A 514 5.83 17.45 30.82
C LEU A 514 6.71 17.37 32.07
N GLU A 515 7.24 18.50 32.54
CA GLU A 515 8.01 18.59 33.78
C GLU A 515 7.15 18.32 35.03
N ASN A 516 5.85 18.63 34.98
CA ASN A 516 4.92 18.53 36.11
C ASN A 516 3.73 17.61 35.78
N PRO A 517 3.92 16.28 35.65
CA PRO A 517 2.91 15.36 35.12
C PRO A 517 1.64 15.24 35.96
N ALA A 518 1.72 15.51 37.27
CA ALA A 518 0.58 15.48 38.18
C ALA A 518 -0.11 16.85 38.35
N ALA A 519 0.35 17.89 37.65
CA ALA A 519 -0.16 19.24 37.83
C ALA A 519 -1.58 19.41 37.31
N THR A 520 -2.38 20.16 38.05
CA THR A 520 -3.75 20.52 37.68
C THR A 520 -3.77 21.77 36.81
N LYS A 521 -4.93 22.01 36.20
CA LYS A 521 -5.21 23.24 35.47
C LYS A 521 -5.00 24.50 36.34
N ASP A 522 -5.37 24.45 37.61
CA ASP A 522 -5.20 25.58 38.53
C ASP A 522 -3.72 25.87 38.79
N ALA A 523 -2.90 24.83 38.98
CA ALA A 523 -1.45 24.98 39.11
C ALA A 523 -0.82 25.56 37.84
N CYS A 524 -1.32 25.20 36.65
CA CYS A 524 -0.87 25.78 35.39
C CYS A 524 -1.19 27.29 35.31
N ILE A 525 -2.38 27.70 35.77
CA ILE A 525 -2.79 29.11 35.79
C ILE A 525 -1.95 29.91 36.79
N GLU A 526 -1.67 29.34 37.96
CA GLU A 526 -0.79 29.96 38.97
C GLU A 526 0.62 30.17 38.43
N TRP A 527 1.22 29.13 37.83
CA TRP A 527 2.53 29.23 37.17
C TRP A 527 2.56 30.32 36.09
N LEU A 528 1.55 30.39 35.21
CA LEU A 528 1.47 31.44 34.18
C LEU A 528 1.38 32.85 34.77
N ASN A 529 0.65 33.02 35.87
CA ASN A 529 0.58 34.31 36.57
C ASN A 529 1.93 34.69 37.16
N ASP A 530 2.71 33.74 37.66
CA ASP A 530 4.04 34.00 38.19
C ASP A 530 5.07 34.29 37.09
N GLU A 531 5.01 33.59 35.95
CA GLU A 531 5.78 33.93 34.75
C GLU A 531 5.46 35.35 34.25
N LYS A 532 4.18 35.75 34.31
CA LYS A 532 3.73 37.10 33.96
C LYS A 532 4.30 38.15 34.91
N LYS A 533 4.18 37.94 36.23
CA LYS A 533 4.74 38.86 37.25
C LYS A 533 6.25 39.00 37.11
N ALA A 534 6.93 37.92 36.76
CA ALA A 534 8.38 37.92 36.54
C ALA A 534 8.81 38.55 35.20
N GLY A 535 7.87 39.00 34.35
CA GLY A 535 8.17 39.61 33.05
C GLY A 535 8.70 38.62 32.01
N ARG A 536 8.52 37.31 32.21
CA ARG A 536 9.04 36.25 31.33
C ARG A 536 8.05 35.85 30.22
N LEU A 537 6.89 36.50 30.14
CA LEU A 537 5.93 36.34 29.05
C LEU A 537 6.10 37.45 28.02
N SER A 538 6.51 37.08 26.79
CA SER A 538 6.46 37.99 25.65
C SER A 538 5.11 37.86 24.95
N LEU A 539 4.36 38.97 24.87
CA LEU A 539 3.02 39.03 24.25
C LEU A 539 3.03 39.92 22.99
N THR A 540 4.18 40.10 22.34
CA THR A 540 4.33 40.90 21.12
C THR A 540 4.19 40.04 19.86
N ASP A 541 3.69 40.64 18.78
CA ASP A 541 3.54 39.97 17.47
C ASP A 541 4.84 40.01 16.62
N ASP A 542 5.96 40.47 17.17
CA ASP A 542 7.21 40.71 16.44
C ASP A 542 8.12 39.46 16.39
N VAL A 543 7.78 38.49 15.53
CA VAL A 543 8.73 37.53 14.92
C VAL A 543 8.25 37.18 13.50
N PRO A 544 9.11 37.19 12.46
CA PRO A 544 8.73 36.77 11.12
C PRO A 544 8.23 35.31 11.11
N ALA A 545 7.15 35.07 10.40
CA ALA A 545 6.55 33.74 10.29
C ALA A 545 7.56 32.70 9.80
N ASP A 546 7.75 31.65 10.60
CA ASP A 546 8.44 30.43 10.22
C ASP A 546 7.79 29.85 8.93
N PRO A 547 8.55 29.56 7.85
CA PRO A 547 7.98 29.27 6.52
C PRO A 547 7.07 28.03 6.45
N VAL A 548 7.02 27.23 7.52
CA VAL A 548 6.38 25.90 7.52
C VAL A 548 4.93 25.94 8.05
N SER A 549 4.45 27.05 8.62
CA SER A 549 3.15 27.07 9.33
C SER A 549 1.97 27.75 8.61
N LYS A 550 1.96 27.82 7.27
CA LYS A 550 0.72 28.19 6.57
C LYS A 550 -0.29 27.04 6.65
N ARG A 551 -1.20 27.15 7.63
CA ARG A 551 -2.47 26.43 7.75
C ARG A 551 -3.10 26.20 6.37
N ALA A 552 -3.07 24.96 5.89
CA ALA A 552 -4.03 24.51 4.90
C ALA A 552 -5.41 24.50 5.57
N ARG A 553 -6.22 25.52 5.28
CA ARG A 553 -7.67 25.41 5.46
C ARG A 553 -8.16 24.51 4.32
N THR A 554 -8.35 23.23 4.62
CA THR A 554 -9.06 22.30 3.75
C THR A 554 -10.52 22.75 3.63
N ARG A 555 -10.96 22.92 2.39
CA ARG A 555 -12.36 22.75 2.00
C ARG A 555 -12.53 21.32 1.55
#